data_AF-A0A432WP25-F1
#
_entry.id   AF-A0A432WP25-F1
#
_cell.length_a   1.000
_cell.length_b   1.000
_cell.length_c   1.000
_cell.angle_alpha   90.00
_cell.angle_beta   90.00
_cell.angle_gamma   90.00
#
_symmetry.space_group_name_H-M   'P 1'
#
loop_
_entity.id
_entity.type
_entity.pdbx_description
1 polymer ?
#
loop_
_entity_poly.entity_id
_entity_poly.type
_entity_poly.pdbx_seq_one_letter_code
_entity_poly.pdbx_strand_id
1 'polypeptide(L)'
;MLEFFTNFSILSFFVTFLGFFIWTLVLIIRRRKIMKRLAFIDYEYYSEHLPDSFLLINLKAGHRMAKFFRRDTWPGNIPKDIQEDLKKNRKFEYVGLVINWACPIFYVLSMIFMSIPRA
;
A
#
# COMPACT_ATOMS: atom_id res chain seq x y z
N MET A 1 -23.21 21.87 16.30
CA MET A 1 -23.21 20.51 15.71
C MET A 1 -22.48 20.46 14.37
N LEU A 2 -22.83 21.28 13.37
CA LEU A 2 -22.16 21.28 12.07
C LEU A 2 -20.64 21.57 12.15
N GLU A 3 -20.23 22.53 12.98
CA GLU A 3 -18.82 22.85 13.19
C GLU A 3 -18.03 21.69 13.82
N PHE A 4 -18.66 20.95 14.75
CA PHE A 4 -18.08 19.76 15.33
C PHE A 4 -17.85 18.67 14.27
N PHE A 5 -18.85 18.39 13.42
CA PHE A 5 -18.70 17.42 12.32
C PHE A 5 -17.65 17.84 11.30
N THR A 6 -17.55 19.13 11.01
CA THR A 6 -16.52 19.69 10.11
C THR A 6 -15.12 19.50 10.69
N ASN A 7 -14.90 19.88 11.95
CA ASN A 7 -13.61 19.72 12.61
C ASN A 7 -13.22 18.24 12.77
N PHE A 8 -14.18 17.38 13.11
CA PHE A 8 -13.98 15.94 13.24
C PHE A 8 -13.56 15.29 11.91
N SER A 9 -14.23 15.65 10.81
CA SER A 9 -13.92 15.11 9.48
C SER A 9 -12.56 15.62 8.97
N ILE A 10 -12.21 16.88 9.20
CA ILE A 10 -10.88 17.43 8.86
C ILE A 10 -9.79 16.70 9.66
N LEU A 11 -9.97 16.54 10.96
CA LEU A 11 -8.99 15.84 11.80
C LEU A 11 -8.84 14.38 11.34
N SER A 12 -9.96 13.71 11.05
CA SER A 12 -9.97 12.33 10.55
C SER A 12 -9.31 12.22 9.16
N PHE A 13 -9.45 13.21 8.30
CA PHE A 13 -8.70 13.31 7.05
C PHE A 13 -7.18 13.35 7.32
N PHE A 14 -6.70 14.22 8.21
CA PHE A 14 -5.27 14.29 8.51
C PHE A 14 -4.72 12.99 9.12
N VAL A 15 -5.45 12.37 10.04
CA VAL A 15 -5.04 11.10 10.67
C VAL A 15 -4.98 9.98 9.62
N THR A 16 -5.99 9.86 8.77
CA THR A 16 -6.02 8.82 7.73
C THR A 16 -5.00 9.08 6.62
N PHE A 17 -4.75 10.35 6.27
CA PHE A 17 -3.71 10.76 5.33
C PHE A 17 -2.32 10.40 5.85
N LEU A 18 -1.98 10.75 7.09
CA LEU A 18 -0.69 10.34 7.68
C LEU A 18 -0.57 8.81 7.78
N GLY A 19 -1.66 8.14 8.16
CA GLY A 19 -1.75 6.68 8.17
C GLY A 19 -1.45 6.05 6.81
N PHE A 20 -1.93 6.66 5.71
CA PHE A 20 -1.64 6.22 4.34
C PHE A 20 -0.13 6.22 4.04
N PHE A 21 0.59 7.31 4.40
CA PHE A 21 2.03 7.40 4.15
C PHE A 21 2.80 6.37 4.98
N ILE A 22 2.47 6.23 6.26
CA ILE A 22 3.10 5.24 7.15
C ILE A 22 2.86 3.83 6.60
N TRP A 23 1.63 3.51 6.22
CA TRP A 23 1.28 2.19 5.69
C TRP A 23 2.02 1.89 4.40
N THR A 24 2.07 2.84 3.48
CA THR A 24 2.77 2.71 2.20
C THR A 24 4.27 2.49 2.42
N LEU A 25 4.87 3.22 3.35
CA LEU A 25 6.28 3.08 3.70
C LEU A 25 6.57 1.70 4.31
N VAL A 26 5.74 1.23 5.25
CA VAL A 26 5.84 -0.12 5.82
C VAL A 26 5.71 -1.19 4.73
N LEU A 27 4.76 -1.05 3.81
CA LEU A 27 4.57 -1.98 2.71
C LEU A 27 5.82 -2.06 1.80
N ILE A 28 6.42 -0.91 1.47
CA ILE A 28 7.65 -0.85 0.67
C ILE A 28 8.79 -1.58 1.39
N ILE A 29 8.96 -1.36 2.70
CA ILE A 29 9.99 -2.02 3.50
C ILE A 29 9.77 -3.54 3.51
N ARG A 30 8.53 -4.01 3.70
CA ARG A 30 8.20 -5.44 3.69
C ARG A 30 8.51 -6.08 2.33
N ARG A 31 8.08 -5.46 1.23
CA ARG A 31 8.34 -5.94 -0.12
C ARG A 31 9.85 -6.01 -0.41
N ARG A 32 10.63 -5.00 0.02
CA ARG A 32 12.10 -5.03 -0.10
C ARG A 32 12.73 -6.21 0.63
N LYS A 33 12.27 -6.53 1.85
CA LYS A 33 12.77 -7.70 2.59
C LYS A 33 12.48 -9.01 1.84
N ILE A 34 11.29 -9.15 1.28
CA ILE A 34 10.90 -10.35 0.52
C ILE A 34 11.71 -10.45 -0.78
N MET A 35 11.90 -9.35 -1.50
CA MET A 35 12.73 -9.32 -2.71
C MET A 35 14.17 -9.76 -2.44
N LYS A 36 14.77 -9.29 -1.34
CA LYS A 36 16.12 -9.74 -0.95
C LYS A 36 16.19 -11.25 -0.72
N ARG A 37 15.15 -11.86 -0.15
CA ARG A 37 15.09 -13.32 0.05
C ARG A 37 14.85 -14.07 -1.25
N LEU A 38 14.01 -13.54 -2.15
CA LEU A 38 13.79 -14.12 -3.48
C LEU A 38 15.07 -14.08 -4.32
N ALA A 39 15.78 -12.97 -4.30
CA ALA A 39 17.07 -12.79 -4.98
C ALA A 39 18.15 -13.74 -4.46
N PHE A 40 18.05 -14.23 -3.23
CA PHE A 40 18.98 -15.24 -2.68
C PHE A 40 18.74 -16.65 -3.24
N ILE A 41 17.52 -16.94 -3.69
CA ILE A 41 17.17 -18.27 -4.24
C ILE A 41 17.56 -18.36 -5.70
N ASP A 42 17.17 -17.35 -6.48
CA ASP A 42 17.41 -17.31 -7.90
C ASP A 42 17.59 -15.85 -8.32
N TYR A 43 18.82 -15.37 -8.11
CA TYR A 43 19.16 -13.97 -8.39
C TYR A 43 18.86 -13.61 -9.84
N GLU A 44 19.19 -14.48 -10.79
CA GLU A 44 19.07 -14.24 -12.22
C GLU A 44 17.60 -14.14 -12.63
N TYR A 45 16.76 -15.11 -12.21
CA TYR A 45 15.33 -15.06 -12.51
C TYR A 45 14.64 -13.85 -11.89
N TYR A 46 14.89 -13.55 -10.61
CA TYR A 46 14.17 -12.50 -9.91
C TYR A 46 14.71 -11.09 -10.17
N SER A 47 15.98 -10.90 -10.49
CA SER A 47 16.53 -9.58 -10.88
C SER A 47 16.01 -9.12 -12.24
N GLU A 48 15.77 -10.04 -13.19
CA GLU A 48 15.15 -9.72 -14.47
C GLU A 48 13.66 -9.35 -14.35
N HIS A 49 12.95 -9.99 -13.41
CA HIS A 49 11.49 -9.85 -13.28
C HIS A 49 11.06 -8.85 -12.18
N LEU A 50 11.91 -8.56 -11.20
CA LEU A 50 11.67 -7.63 -10.11
C LEU A 50 12.70 -6.49 -10.12
N PRO A 51 12.28 -5.23 -10.01
CA PRO A 51 13.18 -4.09 -10.15
C PRO A 51 14.22 -4.04 -9.03
N ASP A 52 15.51 -4.01 -9.38
CA ASP A 52 16.62 -4.33 -8.47
C ASP A 52 16.83 -3.38 -7.28
N SER A 53 16.34 -2.13 -7.32
CA SER A 53 16.29 -1.27 -6.11
C SER A 53 15.81 0.16 -6.35
N PHE A 54 15.78 0.66 -7.59
CA PHE A 54 15.74 2.11 -7.82
C PHE A 54 14.64 2.66 -8.73
N LEU A 55 13.61 1.88 -9.09
CA LEU A 55 12.53 2.35 -9.96
C LEU A 55 11.15 2.36 -9.26
N LEU A 56 11.09 2.94 -8.07
CA LEU A 56 9.82 3.46 -7.54
C LEU A 56 9.27 4.62 -8.40
N ILE A 57 10.08 5.19 -9.28
CA ILE A 57 9.73 6.32 -10.16
C ILE A 57 9.03 5.85 -11.45
N ASN A 58 9.32 4.62 -11.92
CA ASN A 58 8.68 4.11 -13.13
C ASN A 58 7.37 3.40 -12.79
N LEU A 59 6.24 4.05 -13.08
CA LEU A 59 4.89 3.50 -12.91
C LEU A 59 4.74 2.08 -13.47
N LYS A 60 5.38 1.77 -14.61
CA LYS A 60 5.34 0.41 -15.19
C LYS A 60 6.08 -0.61 -14.32
N ALA A 61 7.22 -0.24 -13.74
CA ALA A 61 7.96 -1.10 -12.82
C ALA A 61 7.18 -1.32 -11.51
N GLY A 62 6.60 -0.25 -10.95
CA GLY A 62 5.71 -0.33 -9.80
C GLY A 62 4.49 -1.23 -10.04
N HIS A 63 3.88 -1.15 -11.23
CA HIS A 63 2.75 -2.00 -11.61
C HIS A 63 3.16 -3.48 -11.73
N ARG A 64 4.28 -3.79 -12.40
CA ARG A 64 4.80 -5.17 -12.49
C ARG A 64 5.09 -5.77 -11.12
N MET A 65 5.73 -5.01 -10.25
CA MET A 65 6.03 -5.42 -8.88
C MET A 65 4.74 -5.64 -8.07
N ALA A 66 3.78 -4.71 -8.12
CA ALA A 66 2.49 -4.89 -7.45
C ALA A 66 1.74 -6.13 -7.99
N LYS A 67 1.77 -6.36 -9.30
CA LYS A 67 1.18 -7.54 -9.93
C LYS A 67 1.81 -8.83 -9.41
N PHE A 68 3.14 -8.88 -9.24
CA PHE A 68 3.83 -10.04 -8.66
C PHE A 68 3.38 -10.33 -7.22
N PHE A 69 3.37 -9.32 -6.33
CA PHE A 69 2.99 -9.50 -4.93
C PHE A 69 1.50 -9.83 -4.72
N ARG A 70 0.65 -9.54 -5.71
CA ARG A 70 -0.79 -9.83 -5.68
C ARG A 70 -1.18 -11.17 -6.30
N ARG A 71 -0.25 -11.92 -6.91
CA ARG A 71 -0.57 -13.23 -7.48
C ARG A 71 -1.03 -14.20 -6.38
N ASP A 72 -1.87 -15.16 -6.78
CA ASP A 72 -2.22 -16.31 -5.94
C ASP A 72 -1.14 -17.39 -5.92
N THR A 73 -0.41 -17.50 -7.02
CA THR A 73 0.71 -18.41 -7.21
C THR A 73 1.91 -17.68 -7.79
N TRP A 74 3.09 -17.95 -7.24
CA TRP A 74 4.35 -17.36 -7.70
C TRP A 74 5.14 -18.38 -8.53
N PRO A 75 5.79 -17.94 -9.61
CA PRO A 75 6.58 -18.83 -10.45
C PRO A 75 7.85 -19.30 -9.71
N GLY A 76 8.33 -20.49 -10.05
CA GLY A 76 9.56 -21.07 -9.48
C GLY A 76 9.33 -21.87 -8.20
N ASN A 77 10.39 -22.55 -7.75
CA ASN A 77 10.36 -23.40 -6.56
C ASN A 77 10.67 -22.57 -5.30
N ILE A 78 9.72 -21.72 -4.88
CA ILE A 78 9.92 -20.82 -3.73
C ILE A 78 9.75 -21.61 -2.42
N PRO A 79 10.71 -21.53 -1.48
CA PRO A 79 10.61 -22.06 -0.13
C PRO A 79 9.33 -21.63 0.61
N LYS A 80 8.78 -22.54 1.43
CA LYS A 80 7.49 -22.34 2.11
C LYS A 80 7.48 -21.10 3.03
N ASP A 81 8.60 -20.77 3.66
CA ASP A 81 8.76 -19.60 4.52
C ASP A 81 8.55 -18.28 3.75
N ILE A 82 9.10 -18.17 2.54
CA ILE A 82 8.91 -16.98 1.69
C ILE A 82 7.49 -16.94 1.13
N GLN A 83 6.90 -18.08 0.80
CA GLN A 83 5.49 -18.13 0.38
C GLN A 83 4.56 -17.63 1.48
N GLU A 84 4.82 -17.96 2.74
CA GLU A 84 4.06 -17.41 3.87
C GLU A 84 4.22 -15.90 3.99
N ASP A 85 5.43 -15.38 3.84
CA ASP A 85 5.68 -13.94 3.88
C ASP A 85 5.00 -13.20 2.72
N LEU A 86 4.98 -13.79 1.53
CA LEU A 86 4.25 -13.29 0.36
C LEU A 86 2.74 -13.26 0.61
N LYS A 87 2.16 -14.34 1.17
CA LYS A 87 0.73 -14.39 1.56
C LYS A 87 0.39 -13.35 2.63
N LYS A 88 1.23 -13.20 3.65
CA LYS A 88 1.08 -12.17 4.70
C LYS A 88 1.14 -10.76 4.10
N ASN A 89 2.07 -10.53 3.17
CA ASN A 89 2.17 -9.25 2.46
C ASN A 89 0.90 -8.97 1.63
N ARG A 90 0.36 -9.96 0.93
CA ARG A 90 -0.90 -9.81 0.18
C ARG A 90 -2.08 -9.41 1.08
N LYS A 91 -2.22 -10.07 2.24
CA LYS A 91 -3.25 -9.69 3.23
C LYS A 91 -3.04 -8.25 3.72
N PHE A 92 -1.80 -7.86 3.98
CA PHE A 92 -1.45 -6.50 4.38
C PHE A 92 -1.78 -5.46 3.29
N GLU A 93 -1.56 -5.78 2.01
CA GLU A 93 -1.98 -4.90 0.91
C GLU A 93 -3.50 -4.70 0.85
N TYR A 94 -4.26 -5.76 1.07
CA TYR A 94 -5.72 -5.68 1.06
C TYR A 94 -6.26 -4.80 2.18
N VAL A 95 -5.73 -4.98 3.40
CA VAL A 95 -6.08 -4.12 4.55
C VAL A 95 -5.69 -2.67 4.26
N GLY A 96 -4.50 -2.45 3.69
CA GLY A 96 -4.05 -1.13 3.26
C GLY A 96 -4.99 -0.48 2.25
N LEU A 97 -5.45 -1.23 1.25
CA LEU A 97 -6.40 -0.73 0.26
C LEU A 97 -7.68 -0.21 0.94
N VAL A 98 -8.25 -0.97 1.89
CA VAL A 98 -9.45 -0.56 2.63
C VAL A 98 -9.20 0.71 3.45
N ILE A 99 -8.09 0.77 4.19
CA ILE A 99 -7.73 1.95 4.99
C ILE A 99 -7.49 3.18 4.10
N ASN A 100 -6.89 2.98 2.93
CA ASN A 100 -6.58 4.06 1.99
C ASN A 100 -7.83 4.72 1.40
N TRP A 101 -8.99 4.04 1.39
CA TRP A 101 -10.27 4.66 1.02
C TRP A 101 -10.82 5.63 2.07
N ALA A 102 -10.39 5.53 3.32
CA ALA A 102 -10.88 6.42 4.38
C ALA A 102 -10.50 7.89 4.12
N CYS A 103 -9.29 8.14 3.64
CA CYS A 103 -8.79 9.49 3.34
C CYS A 103 -9.66 10.26 2.32
N PRO A 104 -9.93 9.74 1.10
CA PRO A 104 -10.81 10.43 0.14
C PRO A 104 -12.25 10.56 0.65
N ILE A 105 -12.75 9.60 1.44
CA ILE A 105 -14.09 9.70 2.05
C ILE A 105 -14.15 10.88 3.02
N PHE A 106 -13.19 11.01 3.94
CA PHE A 106 -13.15 12.14 4.88
C PHE A 106 -12.92 13.47 4.19
N TYR A 107 -12.11 13.51 3.13
CA TYR A 107 -11.94 14.71 2.31
C TYR A 107 -13.27 15.18 1.69
N VAL A 108 -14.03 14.28 1.07
CA VAL A 108 -15.34 14.61 0.48
C VAL A 108 -16.33 15.04 1.56
N LEU A 109 -16.36 14.36 2.71
CA LEU A 109 -17.20 14.75 3.84
C LEU A 109 -16.86 16.16 4.36
N SER A 110 -15.57 16.49 4.49
CA SER A 110 -15.15 17.84 4.88
C SER A 110 -15.62 18.89 3.88
N MET A 111 -15.52 18.63 2.57
CA MET A 111 -16.03 19.54 1.54
C MET A 111 -17.54 19.73 1.63
N ILE A 112 -18.31 18.64 1.85
CA ILE A 112 -19.76 18.70 2.04
C ILE A 112 -20.10 19.57 3.25
N PHE A 113 -19.49 19.32 4.42
CA PHE A 113 -19.81 20.07 5.63
C PHE A 113 -19.37 21.53 5.58
N MET A 114 -18.26 21.84 4.91
CA MET A 114 -17.83 23.22 4.68
C MET A 114 -18.77 24.00 3.74
N SER A 115 -19.44 23.32 2.80
CA SER A 115 -20.34 23.95 1.84
C SER A 115 -21.70 24.35 2.41
N ILE A 116 -22.06 23.85 3.60
CA ILE A 116 -23.34 24.16 4.24
C ILE A 116 -23.23 25.54 4.91
N PRO A 117 -24.09 26.52 4.56
CA PRO A 117 -24.05 27.86 5.13
C PRO A 117 -24.29 27.82 6.63
N ARG A 118 -23.46 28.55 7.37
CA ARG A 118 -23.59 28.70 8.83
C ARG A 118 -24.56 29.86 9.08
N ALA A 119 -25.79 29.53 9.45
CA ALA A 119 -26.80 30.48 9.90
C ALA A 119 -26.63 30.79 11.39
#